data_AF-A0A1J3FS79-F1
#
_entry.id   AF-A0A1J3FS79-F1
#
_cell.length_a   1.000
_cell.length_b   1.000
_cell.length_c   1.000
_cell.angle_alpha   90.00
_cell.angle_beta   90.00
_cell.angle_gamma   90.00
#
_symmetry.space_group_name_H-M   'P 1'
#
loop_
_entity.id
_entity.type
_entity.pdbx_description
1 polymer ?
#
loop_
_entity_poly.entity_id
_entity_poly.type
_entity_poly.pdbx_seq_one_letter_code
_entity_poly.pdbx_strand_id
1 'polypeptide(L)'
;NIWVPFCRKHDIEPRNPDSYFSLKRDPYKNKVKADFVKDRRRVKREYDEFKVRINGLPDSIRRRSDAYHAREEIKAMKLQRQNRDDEPVETVKIPKATWMADGTHWPGTWINSGPDHTRSDHAGIIQVMLKPPSDEPLHGVSEGFLDLTDVDIRLPLLVYVSREKRPGYDHNKKAGAMNALVRASAIMSNGPFILNLDCDHYIYNSQALREGMCFMMDRGGDRLCYVQFPQRFEGIDPSDRYANHNTVFFDVNMRALDGLMGPVYVGTGCLFRRIALYGFDPPRSKEHHPGCCSCCFPRKKKKKVPEENRSLRMGGDSDDENEEMNLSLVPKKFGNSTFLIDSIPVAEFQGRPLADHPAVQNGRPPGALTIPRELLDASTVAEAIAVISCWYEDKTEWGTRIGWIYGSVTEDVVTGYRMHNRGWKSVYCVTKRDAFRGTAPINLTDRLHQVL
;
A
#
# COMPACT_ATOMS: atom_id res chain seq x y z
N ASN A 1 -6.48 -19.86 -10.18
CA ASN A 1 -6.84 -18.99 -9.04
C ASN A 1 -8.32 -19.18 -8.77
N ILE A 2 -8.69 -19.78 -7.63
CA ILE A 2 -10.09 -20.21 -7.35
C ILE A 2 -10.75 -19.46 -6.19
N TRP A 3 -9.96 -18.84 -5.31
CA TRP A 3 -10.47 -18.24 -4.07
C TRP A 3 -11.32 -17.01 -4.35
N VAL A 4 -10.83 -16.08 -5.19
CA VAL A 4 -11.54 -14.84 -5.51
C VAL A 4 -12.90 -15.12 -6.19
N PRO A 5 -12.98 -15.95 -7.25
CA PRO A 5 -14.27 -16.30 -7.84
C PRO A 5 -15.22 -16.99 -6.86
N PHE A 6 -14.72 -17.93 -6.04
CA PHE A 6 -15.52 -18.58 -4.99
C PHE A 6 -16.08 -17.55 -3.98
N CYS A 7 -15.25 -16.62 -3.52
CA CYS A 7 -15.66 -15.56 -2.61
C CYS A 7 -16.74 -14.65 -3.20
N ARG A 8 -16.64 -14.31 -4.48
CA ARG A 8 -17.63 -13.48 -5.21
C ARG A 8 -18.92 -14.25 -5.44
N LYS A 9 -18.83 -15.49 -5.94
CA LYS A 9 -19.97 -16.37 -6.23
C LYS A 9 -20.86 -16.57 -5.01
N HIS A 10 -20.26 -16.81 -3.85
CA HIS A 10 -20.97 -17.24 -2.64
C HIS A 10 -21.03 -16.19 -1.54
N ASP A 11 -20.61 -14.96 -1.83
CA ASP A 11 -20.47 -13.85 -0.88
C ASP A 11 -19.87 -14.29 0.47
N ILE A 12 -18.62 -14.72 0.40
CA ILE A 12 -17.90 -15.30 1.54
C ILE A 12 -17.30 -14.21 2.41
N GLU A 13 -17.57 -14.23 3.70
CA GLU A 13 -16.88 -13.43 4.71
C GLU A 13 -16.45 -14.28 5.91
N PRO A 14 -15.27 -14.01 6.53
CA PRO A 14 -14.24 -13.07 6.11
C PRO A 14 -13.52 -13.52 4.82
N ARG A 15 -12.78 -12.60 4.17
CA ARG A 15 -12.07 -12.87 2.90
C ARG A 15 -10.71 -13.56 3.10
N ASN A 16 -10.20 -13.60 4.33
CA ASN A 16 -9.02 -14.38 4.68
C ASN A 16 -9.40 -15.87 4.76
N PRO A 17 -8.76 -16.77 3.99
CA PRO A 17 -9.13 -18.18 3.93
C PRO A 17 -8.82 -18.94 5.23
N ASP A 18 -7.69 -18.67 5.88
CA ASP A 18 -7.33 -19.30 7.16
C ASP A 18 -8.38 -18.96 8.22
N SER A 19 -8.71 -17.67 8.39
CA SER A 19 -9.76 -17.23 9.31
C SER A 19 -11.12 -17.81 8.93
N TYR A 20 -11.50 -17.78 7.64
CA TYR A 20 -12.79 -18.30 7.17
C TYR A 20 -12.98 -19.79 7.49
N PHE A 21 -11.98 -20.63 7.20
CA PHE A 21 -12.08 -22.07 7.43
C PHE A 21 -11.93 -22.46 8.91
N SER A 22 -11.41 -21.57 9.75
CA SER A 22 -11.22 -21.80 11.19
C SER A 22 -12.40 -21.34 12.05
N LEU A 23 -13.40 -20.69 11.44
CA LEU A 23 -14.61 -20.24 12.14
C LEU A 23 -15.38 -21.41 12.76
N LYS A 24 -15.68 -21.32 14.05
CA LYS A 24 -16.51 -22.29 14.80
C LYS A 24 -18.02 -22.14 14.59
N ARG A 25 -18.45 -21.34 13.59
CA ARG A 25 -19.86 -21.11 13.27
C ARG A 25 -20.32 -22.01 12.14
N ASP A 26 -21.62 -22.27 12.05
CA ASP A 26 -22.19 -23.01 10.94
C ASP A 26 -21.91 -22.29 9.60
N PRO A 27 -21.10 -22.88 8.69
CA PRO A 27 -20.73 -22.26 7.43
C PRO A 27 -21.88 -22.27 6.40
N TYR A 28 -22.95 -23.03 6.63
CA TYR A 28 -24.09 -23.18 5.72
C TYR A 28 -25.24 -22.21 6.04
N LYS A 29 -25.18 -21.54 7.20
CA LYS A 29 -26.18 -20.57 7.60
C LYS A 29 -26.36 -19.47 6.55
N ASN A 30 -27.60 -19.24 6.14
CA ASN A 30 -28.01 -18.26 5.12
C ASN A 30 -27.40 -18.48 3.72
N LYS A 31 -26.95 -19.70 3.40
CA LYS A 31 -26.45 -20.05 2.05
C LYS A 31 -27.57 -20.72 1.24
N VAL A 32 -27.93 -20.07 0.13
CA VAL A 32 -29.09 -20.45 -0.69
C VAL A 32 -28.72 -21.18 -1.98
N LYS A 33 -27.45 -21.13 -2.41
CA LYS A 33 -27.00 -21.77 -3.64
C LYS A 33 -26.77 -23.27 -3.43
N ALA A 34 -27.37 -24.10 -4.28
CA ALA A 34 -27.35 -25.56 -4.16
C ALA A 34 -25.93 -26.17 -4.29
N ASP A 35 -25.07 -25.53 -5.09
CA ASP A 35 -23.70 -25.93 -5.34
C ASP A 35 -22.72 -25.54 -4.23
N PHE A 36 -23.12 -24.68 -3.27
CA PHE A 36 -22.24 -24.14 -2.23
C PHE A 36 -21.51 -25.21 -1.43
N VAL A 37 -22.19 -26.29 -1.03
CA VAL A 37 -21.59 -27.36 -0.22
C VAL A 37 -20.47 -28.06 -0.98
N LYS A 38 -20.72 -28.38 -2.26
CA LYS A 38 -19.74 -29.02 -3.15
C LYS A 38 -18.56 -28.08 -3.38
N ASP A 39 -18.84 -26.83 -3.70
CA ASP A 39 -17.84 -25.80 -3.99
C ASP A 39 -16.91 -25.60 -2.78
N ARG A 40 -17.50 -25.36 -1.60
CA ARG A 40 -16.76 -25.13 -0.36
C ARG A 40 -15.84 -26.29 0.00
N ARG A 41 -16.32 -27.54 -0.08
CA ARG A 41 -15.52 -28.74 0.27
C ARG A 41 -14.29 -28.88 -0.63
N ARG A 42 -14.41 -28.54 -1.91
CA ARG A 42 -13.27 -28.61 -2.83
C ARG A 42 -12.33 -27.43 -2.66
N VAL A 43 -12.85 -26.20 -2.54
CA VAL A 43 -12.00 -25.02 -2.26
C VAL A 43 -11.21 -25.20 -0.96
N LYS A 44 -11.81 -25.81 0.07
CA LYS A 44 -11.07 -26.18 1.29
C LYS A 44 -9.89 -27.11 1.01
N ARG A 45 -10.10 -28.18 0.22
CA ARG A 45 -9.02 -29.12 -0.13
C ARG A 45 -7.89 -28.43 -0.89
N GLU A 46 -8.23 -27.64 -1.91
CA GLU A 46 -7.27 -26.86 -2.69
C GLU A 46 -6.49 -25.87 -1.83
N TYR A 47 -7.15 -25.29 -0.81
CA TYR A 47 -6.51 -24.43 0.17
C TYR A 47 -5.56 -25.19 1.09
N ASP A 48 -5.96 -26.34 1.61
CA ASP A 48 -5.11 -27.19 2.45
C ASP A 48 -3.87 -27.65 1.65
N GLU A 49 -4.03 -28.04 0.38
CA GLU A 49 -2.91 -28.34 -0.52
C GLU A 49 -2.03 -27.12 -0.80
N PHE A 50 -2.63 -25.94 -0.97
CA PHE A 50 -1.88 -24.68 -1.10
C PHE A 50 -1.03 -24.41 0.13
N LYS A 51 -1.55 -24.61 1.36
CA LYS A 51 -0.76 -24.46 2.59
C LYS A 51 0.43 -25.42 2.63
N VAL A 52 0.23 -26.67 2.22
CA VAL A 52 1.34 -27.65 2.12
C VAL A 52 2.41 -27.18 1.14
N ARG A 53 2.01 -26.68 -0.05
CA ARG A 53 2.96 -26.14 -1.04
C ARG A 53 3.74 -24.94 -0.51
N ILE A 54 3.09 -24.02 0.19
CA ILE A 54 3.75 -22.85 0.78
C ILE A 54 4.72 -23.26 1.89
N ASN A 55 4.32 -24.18 2.78
CA ASN A 55 5.20 -24.66 3.85
C ASN A 55 6.44 -25.40 3.32
N GLY A 56 6.32 -26.12 2.20
CA GLY A 56 7.44 -26.79 1.54
C GLY A 56 8.29 -25.88 0.62
N LEU A 57 7.89 -24.62 0.42
CA LEU A 57 8.54 -23.73 -0.54
C LEU A 57 10.01 -23.41 -0.19
N PRO A 58 10.40 -23.13 1.07
CA PRO A 58 11.81 -22.89 1.42
C PRO A 58 12.72 -24.06 1.05
N ASP A 59 12.29 -25.29 1.33
CA ASP A 59 13.03 -26.50 0.96
C ASP A 59 13.10 -26.71 -0.55
N SER A 60 12.00 -26.42 -1.26
CA SER A 60 11.96 -26.50 -2.72
C SER A 60 12.94 -25.51 -3.38
N ILE A 61 13.01 -24.28 -2.90
CA ILE A 61 13.96 -23.26 -3.38
C ILE A 61 15.40 -23.71 -3.12
N ARG A 62 15.68 -24.23 -1.92
CA ARG A 62 17.02 -24.74 -1.57
C ARG A 62 17.46 -25.88 -2.48
N ARG A 63 16.66 -26.95 -2.57
CA ARG A 63 16.98 -28.13 -3.41
C ARG A 63 17.18 -27.76 -4.88
N ARG A 64 16.34 -26.86 -5.41
CA ARG A 64 16.48 -26.36 -6.78
C ARG A 64 17.81 -25.61 -6.95
N SER A 65 18.13 -24.71 -6.03
CA SER A 65 19.38 -23.94 -6.09
C SER A 65 20.59 -24.87 -6.03
N ASP A 66 20.59 -25.87 -5.13
CA ASP A 66 21.65 -26.87 -5.02
C ASP A 66 21.82 -27.68 -6.32
N ALA A 67 20.72 -28.07 -6.97
CA ALA A 67 20.77 -28.79 -8.24
C ALA A 67 21.36 -27.93 -9.38
N TYR A 68 21.01 -26.64 -9.45
CA TYR A 68 21.60 -25.72 -10.43
C TYR A 68 23.08 -25.47 -10.15
N HIS A 69 23.49 -25.30 -8.89
CA HIS A 69 24.91 -25.19 -8.52
C HIS A 69 25.71 -26.42 -8.96
N ALA A 70 25.25 -27.63 -8.63
CA ALA A 70 25.92 -28.85 -9.02
C ALA A 70 26.04 -28.97 -10.56
N ARG A 71 25.02 -28.54 -11.31
CA ARG A 71 25.06 -28.52 -12.76
C ARG A 71 26.11 -27.55 -13.30
N GLU A 72 26.20 -26.34 -12.75
CA GLU A 72 27.21 -25.35 -13.13
C GLU A 72 28.63 -25.80 -12.74
N GLU A 73 28.80 -26.42 -11.57
CA GLU A 73 30.09 -26.98 -11.13
C GLU A 73 30.58 -28.07 -12.10
N ILE A 74 29.69 -29.00 -12.49
CA ILE A 74 30.02 -30.05 -13.46
C ILE A 74 30.37 -29.45 -14.83
N LYS A 75 29.65 -28.42 -15.30
CA LYS A 75 29.96 -27.75 -16.57
C LYS A 75 31.33 -27.07 -16.51
N ALA A 76 31.63 -26.35 -15.43
CA ALA A 76 32.90 -25.67 -15.24
C ALA A 76 34.06 -26.68 -15.22
N MET A 77 33.92 -27.80 -14.49
CA MET A 77 34.91 -28.88 -14.47
C MET A 77 35.12 -29.51 -15.86
N LYS A 78 34.05 -29.72 -16.63
CA LYS A 78 34.16 -30.26 -18.00
C LYS A 78 34.88 -29.29 -18.94
N LEU A 79 34.58 -28.00 -18.86
CA LEU A 79 35.23 -26.97 -19.67
C LEU A 79 36.72 -26.85 -19.32
N GLN A 80 37.07 -26.91 -18.04
CA GLN A 80 38.46 -26.94 -17.60
C GLN A 80 39.21 -28.16 -18.15
N ARG A 81 38.61 -29.35 -18.10
CA ARG A 81 39.20 -30.59 -18.65
C ARG A 81 39.37 -30.56 -20.17
N GLN A 82 38.54 -29.82 -20.90
CA GLN A 82 38.67 -29.69 -22.35
C GLN A 82 39.72 -28.65 -22.76
N ASN A 83 40.04 -27.71 -21.88
CA ASN A 83 40.87 -26.55 -22.22
C ASN A 83 42.36 -26.67 -21.84
N ARG A 84 42.84 -27.70 -21.12
CA ARG A 84 44.28 -27.83 -20.80
C ARG A 84 44.76 -29.20 -20.27
N ASP A 85 45.95 -29.58 -20.73
CA ASP A 85 46.86 -30.60 -20.18
C ASP A 85 47.76 -29.99 -19.06
N ASP A 86 47.88 -30.69 -17.93
CA ASP A 86 48.95 -30.62 -16.90
C ASP A 86 49.15 -29.38 -15.98
N GLU A 87 48.10 -28.74 -15.44
CA GLU A 87 48.24 -27.88 -14.23
C GLU A 87 47.28 -28.25 -13.08
N PRO A 88 47.66 -28.01 -11.81
CA PRO A 88 46.89 -28.44 -10.63
C PRO A 88 45.52 -27.78 -10.57
N VAL A 89 44.50 -28.59 -10.26
CA VAL A 89 43.08 -28.21 -10.26
C VAL A 89 42.79 -27.20 -9.14
N GLU A 90 42.68 -25.92 -9.49
CA GLU A 90 42.01 -24.96 -8.61
C GLU A 90 40.49 -25.23 -8.61
N THR A 91 39.92 -25.32 -7.42
CA THR A 91 38.47 -25.49 -7.27
C THR A 91 37.75 -24.22 -7.75
N VAL A 92 36.95 -24.36 -8.82
CA VAL A 92 36.11 -23.27 -9.31
C VAL A 92 35.13 -22.86 -8.22
N LYS A 93 35.31 -21.68 -7.64
CA LYS A 93 34.37 -21.10 -6.67
C LYS A 93 33.19 -20.52 -7.43
N ILE A 94 32.12 -21.31 -7.57
CA ILE A 94 30.86 -20.83 -8.14
C ILE A 94 30.06 -20.11 -7.03
N PRO A 95 29.51 -18.91 -7.30
CA PRO A 95 28.63 -18.22 -6.37
C PRO A 95 27.41 -19.08 -6.02
N LYS A 96 27.10 -19.19 -4.72
CA LYS A 96 25.91 -19.92 -4.25
C LYS A 96 24.64 -19.05 -4.38
N ALA A 97 24.24 -18.79 -5.62
CA ALA A 97 23.07 -18.02 -5.97
C ALA A 97 21.74 -18.65 -5.52
N THR A 98 20.71 -17.81 -5.37
CA THR A 98 19.34 -18.31 -5.24
C THR A 98 18.71 -18.41 -6.63
N TRP A 99 18.33 -19.62 -7.04
CA TRP A 99 17.87 -19.87 -8.41
C TRP A 99 16.35 -19.82 -8.55
N MET A 100 15.91 -19.15 -9.61
CA MET A 100 14.52 -19.10 -10.06
C MET A 100 14.17 -20.36 -10.86
N ALA A 101 12.86 -20.57 -11.10
CA ALA A 101 12.40 -21.80 -11.75
C ALA A 101 12.80 -21.85 -13.24
N ASP A 102 12.95 -20.69 -13.86
CA ASP A 102 13.39 -20.48 -15.24
C ASP A 102 14.92 -20.59 -15.42
N GLY A 103 15.67 -20.85 -14.34
CA GLY A 103 17.12 -20.93 -14.38
C GLY A 103 17.83 -19.56 -14.37
N THR A 104 17.13 -18.48 -14.01
CA THR A 104 17.77 -17.18 -13.73
C THR A 104 18.14 -17.07 -12.24
N HIS A 105 19.05 -16.16 -11.91
CA HIS A 105 19.33 -15.80 -10.51
C HIS A 105 18.26 -14.86 -9.97
N TRP A 106 17.89 -15.04 -8.70
CA TRP A 106 17.08 -14.05 -8.00
C TRP A 106 17.85 -12.72 -7.91
N PRO A 107 17.30 -11.59 -8.40
CA PRO A 107 18.03 -10.32 -8.40
C PRO A 107 18.17 -9.69 -7.01
N GLY A 108 17.40 -10.13 -6.03
CA GLY A 108 17.42 -9.57 -4.67
C GLY A 108 18.36 -10.32 -3.74
N THR A 109 18.03 -10.31 -2.44
CA THR A 109 18.81 -11.02 -1.42
C THR A 109 18.80 -12.53 -1.62
N TRP A 110 19.98 -13.14 -1.63
CA TRP A 110 20.14 -14.59 -1.71
C TRP A 110 20.06 -15.27 -0.35
N ILE A 111 19.67 -16.54 -0.33
CA ILE A 111 19.69 -17.40 0.87
C ILE A 111 21.11 -17.45 1.44
N ASN A 112 22.09 -17.67 0.57
CA ASN A 112 23.51 -17.55 0.90
C ASN A 112 23.97 -16.19 0.37
N SER A 113 24.25 -15.25 1.29
CA SER A 113 24.65 -13.90 0.93
C SER A 113 25.89 -13.89 0.03
N GLY A 114 25.82 -13.12 -1.05
CA GLY A 114 26.91 -12.86 -1.99
C GLY A 114 27.10 -11.36 -2.22
N PRO A 115 28.13 -10.97 -2.98
CA PRO A 115 28.29 -9.58 -3.43
C PRO A 115 27.02 -9.09 -4.12
N ASP A 116 26.55 -7.87 -3.80
CA ASP A 116 25.31 -7.27 -4.33
C ASP A 116 24.00 -8.06 -4.06
N HIS A 117 24.03 -9.07 -3.19
CA HIS A 117 22.89 -9.95 -2.89
C HIS A 117 22.71 -10.22 -1.39
N THR A 118 23.04 -9.24 -0.55
CA THR A 118 22.85 -9.30 0.91
C THR A 118 21.55 -8.62 1.35
N ARG A 119 21.25 -8.58 2.65
CA ARG A 119 20.07 -7.85 3.18
C ARG A 119 20.22 -6.33 3.15
N SER A 120 21.45 -5.85 3.11
CA SER A 120 21.84 -4.42 3.12
C SER A 120 22.43 -3.95 1.80
N ASP A 121 22.62 -4.85 0.84
CA ASP A 121 23.19 -4.57 -0.47
C ASP A 121 22.49 -5.43 -1.51
N HIS A 122 21.53 -4.85 -2.21
CA HIS A 122 20.79 -5.48 -3.30
C HIS A 122 20.07 -4.44 -4.16
N ALA A 123 19.89 -4.77 -5.45
CA ALA A 123 19.16 -3.93 -6.38
C ALA A 123 17.67 -3.76 -6.01
N GLY A 124 17.06 -2.70 -6.54
CA GLY A 124 15.61 -2.51 -6.52
C GLY A 124 14.90 -3.45 -7.50
N ILE A 125 13.73 -3.95 -7.12
CA ILE A 125 12.92 -4.90 -7.89
C ILE A 125 11.48 -4.41 -7.89
N ILE A 126 10.89 -4.30 -9.08
CA ILE A 126 9.45 -4.18 -9.27
C ILE A 126 9.00 -5.32 -10.16
N GLN A 127 8.03 -6.11 -9.69
CA GLN A 127 7.44 -7.20 -10.45
C GLN A 127 5.91 -7.06 -10.47
N VAL A 128 5.34 -6.94 -11.66
CA VAL A 128 3.89 -6.95 -11.86
C VAL A 128 3.41 -8.41 -11.84
N MET A 129 2.83 -8.83 -10.71
CA MET A 129 2.38 -10.20 -10.47
C MET A 129 1.02 -10.49 -11.11
N LEU A 130 0.13 -9.49 -11.11
CA LEU A 130 -1.19 -9.54 -11.76
C LEU A 130 -1.36 -8.25 -12.55
N LYS A 131 -1.76 -8.35 -13.83
CA LYS A 131 -1.96 -7.19 -14.70
C LYS A 131 -3.19 -6.37 -14.26
N PRO A 132 -3.27 -5.08 -14.64
CA PRO A 132 -4.48 -4.30 -14.46
C PRO A 132 -5.70 -5.03 -15.04
N PRO A 133 -6.85 -5.06 -14.34
CA PRO A 133 -8.07 -5.66 -14.88
C PRO A 133 -8.56 -4.85 -16.09
N SER A 134 -9.22 -5.52 -17.04
CA SER A 134 -10.00 -4.86 -18.10
C SER A 134 -11.11 -4.01 -17.49
N ASP A 135 -11.63 -3.01 -18.22
CA ASP A 135 -12.77 -2.20 -17.74
C ASP A 135 -14.08 -2.99 -17.74
N GLU A 136 -14.25 -3.87 -18.73
CA GLU A 136 -15.42 -4.74 -18.84
C GLU A 136 -15.31 -5.98 -17.95
N PRO A 137 -16.40 -6.42 -17.28
CA PRO A 137 -16.44 -7.66 -16.53
C PRO A 137 -16.05 -8.86 -17.39
N LEU A 138 -15.08 -9.65 -16.92
CA LEU A 138 -14.73 -10.93 -17.52
C LEU A 138 -15.43 -12.04 -16.75
N HIS A 139 -16.38 -12.72 -17.38
CA HIS A 139 -17.06 -13.86 -16.80
C HIS A 139 -16.25 -15.15 -17.00
N GLY A 140 -16.33 -16.05 -16.03
CA GLY A 140 -15.66 -17.35 -16.12
C GLY A 140 -16.42 -18.33 -17.03
N VAL A 141 -15.82 -19.49 -17.26
CA VAL A 141 -16.45 -20.60 -18.00
C VAL A 141 -17.03 -21.63 -17.03
N SER A 142 -18.12 -22.30 -17.42
CA SER A 142 -18.67 -23.45 -16.69
C SER A 142 -17.90 -24.76 -16.91
N GLU A 143 -16.85 -24.76 -17.74
CA GLU A 143 -16.05 -25.96 -18.05
C GLU A 143 -15.10 -26.38 -16.90
N GLY A 144 -15.08 -25.60 -15.82
CA GLY A 144 -14.30 -25.89 -14.61
C GLY A 144 -15.09 -26.57 -13.49
N PHE A 145 -14.43 -26.79 -12.36
CA PHE A 145 -15.07 -27.38 -11.16
C PHE A 145 -16.10 -26.43 -10.52
N LEU A 146 -15.91 -25.11 -10.66
CA LEU A 146 -16.86 -24.07 -10.26
C LEU A 146 -17.60 -23.58 -11.50
N ASP A 147 -18.92 -23.54 -11.45
CA ASP A 147 -19.68 -22.73 -12.40
C ASP A 147 -19.45 -21.25 -12.09
N LEU A 148 -18.82 -20.54 -13.02
CA LEU A 148 -18.41 -19.13 -12.91
C LEU A 148 -19.03 -18.27 -14.01
N THR A 149 -20.06 -18.77 -14.71
CA THR A 149 -20.68 -18.10 -15.86
C THR A 149 -21.21 -16.70 -15.50
N ASP A 150 -21.72 -16.54 -14.28
CA ASP A 150 -22.24 -15.27 -13.77
C ASP A 150 -21.29 -14.58 -12.76
N VAL A 151 -20.01 -14.93 -12.79
CA VAL A 151 -19.02 -14.44 -11.81
C VAL A 151 -17.92 -13.68 -12.53
N ASP A 152 -17.77 -12.40 -12.20
CA ASP A 152 -16.59 -11.63 -12.60
C ASP A 152 -15.33 -12.28 -12.00
N ILE A 153 -14.41 -12.73 -12.84
CA ILE A 153 -13.16 -13.39 -12.46
C ILE A 153 -11.93 -12.47 -12.49
N ARG A 154 -12.10 -11.18 -12.84
CA ARG A 154 -10.99 -10.22 -12.90
C ARG A 154 -10.28 -10.07 -11.57
N LEU A 155 -8.96 -9.94 -11.59
CA LEU A 155 -8.16 -9.71 -10.39
C LEU A 155 -7.61 -8.28 -10.39
N PRO A 156 -7.46 -7.65 -9.23
CA PRO A 156 -6.79 -6.36 -9.15
C PRO A 156 -5.31 -6.50 -9.49
N LEU A 157 -4.73 -5.40 -9.98
CA LEU A 157 -3.28 -5.25 -10.16
C LEU A 157 -2.56 -5.59 -8.84
N LEU A 158 -1.57 -6.47 -8.92
CA LEU A 158 -0.69 -6.80 -7.80
C LEU A 158 0.75 -6.55 -8.22
N VAL A 159 1.44 -5.69 -7.49
CA VAL A 159 2.83 -5.34 -7.73
C VAL A 159 3.65 -5.70 -6.50
N TYR A 160 4.71 -6.48 -6.72
CA TYR A 160 5.74 -6.72 -5.72
C TYR A 160 6.83 -5.66 -5.87
N VAL A 161 7.20 -5.01 -4.76
CA VAL A 161 8.24 -3.98 -4.72
C VAL A 161 9.25 -4.34 -3.63
N SER A 162 10.51 -4.43 -4.02
CA SER A 162 11.66 -4.44 -3.11
C SER A 162 12.53 -3.24 -3.46
N ARG A 163 12.62 -2.27 -2.55
CA ARG A 163 13.49 -1.09 -2.76
C ARG A 163 14.97 -1.46 -2.80
N GLU A 164 15.76 -0.63 -3.46
CA GLU A 164 17.22 -0.80 -3.48
C GLU A 164 17.80 -0.53 -2.08
N LYS A 165 18.88 -1.23 -1.76
CA LYS A 165 19.70 -0.95 -0.58
C LYS A 165 21.16 -1.05 -0.96
N ARG A 166 21.95 -0.12 -0.45
CA ARG A 166 23.41 -0.09 -0.61
C ARG A 166 24.07 0.21 0.74
N PRO A 167 25.27 -0.34 0.99
CA PRO A 167 26.05 0.02 2.17
C PRO A 167 26.27 1.54 2.25
N GLY A 168 26.15 2.11 3.44
CA GLY A 168 26.32 3.55 3.67
C GLY A 168 25.05 4.40 3.53
N TYR A 169 23.94 3.83 3.04
CA TYR A 169 22.64 4.51 2.97
C TYR A 169 21.71 4.05 4.10
N ASP A 170 21.19 4.97 4.89
CA ASP A 170 20.12 4.66 5.85
C ASP A 170 18.82 4.40 5.10
N HIS A 171 18.17 3.28 5.43
CA HIS A 171 16.94 2.85 4.80
C HIS A 171 15.70 3.21 5.63
N ASN A 172 15.80 3.86 6.80
CA ASN A 172 14.64 4.40 7.53
C ASN A 172 13.53 3.36 7.84
N LYS A 173 13.91 2.09 8.07
CA LYS A 173 13.03 0.97 8.45
C LYS A 173 11.69 0.95 7.69
N LYS A 174 10.54 0.97 8.39
CA LYS A 174 9.17 0.94 7.82
C LYS A 174 8.85 2.22 7.07
N ALA A 175 9.14 3.39 7.64
CA ALA A 175 8.88 4.70 7.01
C ALA A 175 9.47 4.80 5.60
N GLY A 176 10.73 4.40 5.41
CA GLY A 176 11.36 4.43 4.09
C GLY A 176 10.75 3.43 3.09
N ALA A 177 10.26 2.28 3.56
CA ALA A 177 9.54 1.33 2.70
C ALA A 177 8.19 1.91 2.26
N MET A 178 7.46 2.54 3.18
CA MET A 178 6.20 3.21 2.89
C MET A 178 6.39 4.36 1.89
N ASN A 179 7.42 5.19 2.06
CA ASN A 179 7.71 6.30 1.14
C ASN A 179 8.10 5.81 -0.26
N ALA A 180 8.89 4.75 -0.37
CA ALA A 180 9.20 4.11 -1.65
C ALA A 180 7.92 3.60 -2.35
N LEU A 181 6.99 2.97 -1.61
CA LEU A 181 5.70 2.53 -2.14
C LEU A 181 4.81 3.71 -2.57
N VAL A 182 4.81 4.83 -1.84
CA VAL A 182 4.07 6.04 -2.24
C VAL A 182 4.57 6.56 -3.59
N ARG A 183 5.89 6.62 -3.80
CA ARG A 183 6.50 7.07 -5.07
C ARG A 183 6.22 6.12 -6.22
N ALA A 184 6.51 4.83 -6.03
CA ALA A 184 6.25 3.81 -7.06
C ALA A 184 4.76 3.75 -7.44
N SER A 185 3.86 3.79 -6.46
CA SER A 185 2.41 3.75 -6.72
C SER A 185 1.88 4.99 -7.43
N ALA A 186 2.53 6.15 -7.26
CA ALA A 186 2.18 7.39 -7.96
C ALA A 186 2.39 7.25 -9.47
N ILE A 187 3.50 6.63 -9.87
CA ILE A 187 3.86 6.40 -11.26
C ILE A 187 3.03 5.26 -11.86
N MET A 188 2.84 4.16 -11.13
CA MET A 188 2.19 2.97 -11.68
C MET A 188 0.67 3.06 -11.74
N SER A 189 0.02 3.61 -10.70
CA SER A 189 -1.45 3.54 -10.57
C SER A 189 -2.09 4.85 -10.17
N ASN A 190 -1.30 5.79 -9.68
CA ASN A 190 -1.69 7.10 -9.18
C ASN A 190 -2.99 7.15 -8.35
N GLY A 191 -3.24 6.13 -7.51
CA GLY A 191 -4.46 6.07 -6.71
C GLY A 191 -4.54 7.25 -5.73
N PRO A 192 -5.61 8.06 -5.72
CA PRO A 192 -5.71 9.28 -4.89
C PRO A 192 -5.84 8.99 -3.38
N PHE A 193 -6.24 7.75 -3.04
CA PHE A 193 -6.32 7.27 -1.66
C PHE A 193 -5.43 6.05 -1.49
N ILE A 194 -4.80 5.93 -0.32
CA ILE A 194 -3.83 4.88 0.02
C ILE A 194 -4.28 4.24 1.32
N LEU A 195 -4.62 2.95 1.29
CA LEU A 195 -4.84 2.17 2.51
C LEU A 195 -3.52 1.53 2.93
N ASN A 196 -3.10 1.74 4.18
CA ASN A 196 -1.96 1.01 4.75
C ASN A 196 -2.43 -0.16 5.64
N LEU A 197 -1.69 -1.28 5.58
CA LEU A 197 -1.95 -2.47 6.40
C LEU A 197 -0.63 -3.14 6.77
N ASP A 198 -0.53 -3.56 8.03
CA ASP A 198 0.53 -4.43 8.51
C ASP A 198 0.25 -5.90 8.16
N CYS A 199 1.31 -6.73 8.13
CA CYS A 199 1.23 -8.12 7.66
C CYS A 199 0.43 -9.06 8.57
N ASP A 200 0.25 -8.69 9.83
CA ASP A 200 -0.55 -9.39 10.82
C ASP A 200 -2.03 -8.98 10.79
N HIS A 201 -2.39 -7.97 9.99
CA HIS A 201 -3.74 -7.46 9.82
C HIS A 201 -4.33 -7.80 8.46
N TYR A 202 -5.63 -8.10 8.44
CA TYR A 202 -6.36 -8.38 7.21
C TYR A 202 -7.74 -7.70 7.19
N ILE A 203 -8.27 -7.48 5.99
CA ILE A 203 -9.64 -6.97 5.80
C ILE A 203 -10.64 -8.03 6.25
N TYR A 204 -11.36 -7.75 7.33
CA TYR A 204 -12.37 -8.65 7.89
C TYR A 204 -13.75 -8.41 7.26
N ASN A 205 -14.14 -7.15 7.12
CA ASN A 205 -15.37 -6.73 6.45
C ASN A 205 -15.06 -6.20 5.04
N SER A 206 -15.63 -6.83 4.00
CA SER A 206 -15.36 -6.42 2.62
C SER A 206 -15.97 -5.07 2.21
N GLN A 207 -16.81 -4.48 3.07
CA GLN A 207 -17.36 -3.13 2.91
C GLN A 207 -16.48 -2.03 3.51
N ALA A 208 -15.42 -2.37 4.28
CA ALA A 208 -14.59 -1.39 4.99
C ALA A 208 -14.06 -0.26 4.08
N LEU A 209 -13.60 -0.60 2.89
CA LEU A 209 -13.13 0.38 1.90
C LEU A 209 -14.25 1.32 1.46
N ARG A 210 -15.46 0.80 1.18
CA ARG A 210 -16.61 1.61 0.78
C ARG A 210 -17.04 2.54 1.92
N GLU A 211 -17.05 2.06 3.16
CA GLU A 211 -17.37 2.86 4.35
C GLU A 211 -16.36 4.01 4.54
N GLY A 212 -15.06 3.75 4.38
CA GLY A 212 -14.03 4.80 4.41
C GLY A 212 -14.17 5.81 3.26
N MET A 213 -14.51 5.33 2.06
CA MET A 213 -14.75 6.20 0.90
C MET A 213 -15.95 7.13 1.09
N CYS A 214 -16.98 6.71 1.83
CA CYS A 214 -18.12 7.59 2.15
C CYS A 214 -17.63 8.88 2.82
N PHE A 215 -16.78 8.80 3.85
CA PHE A 215 -16.23 10.00 4.50
C PHE A 215 -15.35 10.84 3.57
N MET A 216 -14.50 10.20 2.77
CA MET A 216 -13.59 10.89 1.86
C MET A 216 -14.31 11.64 0.73
N MET A 217 -15.49 11.14 0.32
CA MET A 217 -16.29 11.67 -0.79
C MET A 217 -17.49 12.49 -0.35
N ASP A 218 -17.80 12.56 0.94
CA ASP A 218 -18.90 13.36 1.47
C ASP A 218 -18.56 14.87 1.54
N ARG A 219 -19.56 15.67 1.90
CA ARG A 219 -19.48 17.12 2.11
C ARG A 219 -18.41 17.45 3.15
N GLY A 220 -17.34 18.12 2.70
CA GLY A 220 -16.21 18.46 3.56
C GLY A 220 -15.14 17.37 3.66
N GLY A 221 -15.34 16.22 2.99
CA GLY A 221 -14.38 15.13 2.87
C GLY A 221 -13.07 15.55 2.18
N ASP A 222 -13.11 16.63 1.39
CA ASP A 222 -11.94 17.26 0.78
C ASP A 222 -10.93 17.82 1.80
N ARG A 223 -11.35 18.02 3.06
CA ARG A 223 -10.49 18.45 4.17
C ARG A 223 -10.00 17.30 5.07
N LEU A 224 -10.33 16.06 4.71
CA LEU A 224 -9.88 14.88 5.46
C LEU A 224 -8.54 14.37 4.90
N CYS A 225 -7.54 14.22 5.77
CA CYS A 225 -6.26 13.62 5.42
C CYS A 225 -6.28 12.10 5.51
N TYR A 226 -7.02 11.53 6.46
CA TYR A 226 -7.20 10.09 6.58
C TYR A 226 -8.45 9.69 7.35
N VAL A 227 -8.90 8.45 7.11
CA VAL A 227 -9.92 7.76 7.89
C VAL A 227 -9.25 6.60 8.63
N GLN A 228 -9.24 6.66 9.96
CA GLN A 228 -8.66 5.62 10.81
C GLN A 228 -9.75 4.64 11.23
N PHE A 229 -9.48 3.34 11.06
CA PHE A 229 -10.34 2.27 11.56
C PHE A 229 -9.82 1.74 12.91
N PRO A 230 -10.70 1.27 13.81
CA PRO A 230 -10.29 0.62 15.04
C PRO A 230 -9.43 -0.63 14.76
N GLN A 231 -8.33 -0.78 15.49
CA GLN A 231 -7.59 -2.04 15.50
C GLN A 231 -8.31 -3.03 16.42
N ARG A 232 -8.51 -4.25 15.92
CA ARG A 232 -9.19 -5.34 16.61
C ARG A 232 -8.36 -6.58 16.43
N PHE A 233 -8.20 -7.36 17.50
CA PHE A 233 -7.36 -8.54 17.46
C PHE A 233 -8.16 -9.82 17.69
N GLU A 234 -7.70 -10.91 17.08
CA GLU A 234 -8.20 -12.26 17.29
C GLU A 234 -7.25 -13.07 18.18
N GLY A 235 -7.75 -14.17 18.74
CA GLY A 235 -6.95 -15.08 19.56
C GLY A 235 -6.68 -14.59 20.98
N ILE A 236 -7.45 -13.61 21.46
CA ILE A 236 -7.33 -13.10 22.83
C ILE A 236 -8.03 -14.06 23.80
N ASP A 237 -7.35 -14.36 24.91
CA ASP A 237 -7.91 -15.17 25.99
C ASP A 237 -9.17 -14.50 26.57
N PRO A 238 -10.22 -15.25 26.93
CA PRO A 238 -11.44 -14.68 27.50
C PRO A 238 -11.24 -13.82 28.75
N SER A 239 -10.17 -14.06 29.52
CA SER A 239 -9.84 -13.25 30.69
C SER A 239 -9.00 -12.00 30.38
N ASP A 240 -8.50 -11.87 29.14
CA ASP A 240 -7.70 -10.75 28.62
C ASP A 240 -6.72 -10.12 29.64
N ARG A 241 -5.94 -10.97 30.31
CA ARG A 241 -5.04 -10.53 31.41
C ARG A 241 -3.98 -9.53 30.97
N TYR A 242 -3.61 -9.54 29.69
CA TYR A 242 -2.62 -8.62 29.12
C TYR A 242 -3.25 -7.34 28.54
N ALA A 243 -4.57 -7.19 28.66
CA ALA A 243 -5.34 -6.06 28.14
C ALA A 243 -5.05 -5.80 26.64
N ASN A 244 -4.96 -6.87 25.85
CA ASN A 244 -4.59 -6.82 24.44
C ASN A 244 -5.65 -6.15 23.57
N HIS A 245 -6.92 -6.12 24.00
CA HIS A 245 -7.96 -5.39 23.27
C HIS A 245 -7.72 -3.86 23.27
N ASN A 246 -7.01 -3.34 24.27
CA ASN A 246 -6.75 -1.90 24.46
C ASN A 246 -8.02 -1.04 24.29
N THR A 247 -9.14 -1.49 24.86
CA THR A 247 -10.49 -0.93 24.63
C THR A 247 -10.60 0.53 25.04
N VAL A 248 -9.96 0.94 26.14
CA VAL A 248 -10.00 2.35 26.58
C VAL A 248 -9.43 3.27 25.52
N PHE A 249 -8.30 2.89 24.92
CA PHE A 249 -7.70 3.69 23.87
C PHE A 249 -8.57 3.72 22.60
N PHE A 250 -8.97 2.54 22.09
CA PHE A 250 -9.69 2.46 20.82
C PHE A 250 -11.18 2.82 20.88
N ASP A 251 -11.85 2.64 22.01
CA ASP A 251 -13.31 2.86 22.13
C ASP A 251 -13.70 4.08 22.93
N VAL A 252 -12.80 4.64 23.74
CA VAL A 252 -13.05 5.88 24.49
C VAL A 252 -12.24 7.03 23.90
N ASN A 253 -10.91 6.95 23.97
CA ASN A 253 -10.04 8.08 23.63
C ASN A 253 -10.15 8.47 22.13
N MET A 254 -10.00 7.50 21.23
CA MET A 254 -10.04 7.75 19.78
C MET A 254 -11.38 8.30 19.30
N ARG A 255 -12.50 7.88 19.92
CA ARG A 255 -13.83 8.44 19.64
C ARG A 255 -14.00 9.86 20.18
N ALA A 256 -13.43 10.15 21.35
CA ALA A 256 -13.46 11.50 21.92
C ALA A 256 -12.66 12.49 21.07
N LEU A 257 -11.48 12.09 20.57
CA LEU A 257 -10.66 12.91 19.68
C LEU A 257 -11.34 13.21 18.34
N ASP A 258 -12.20 12.30 17.87
CA ASP A 258 -12.99 12.47 16.65
C ASP A 258 -13.94 13.68 16.71
N GLY A 259 -14.40 14.04 17.91
CA GLY A 259 -15.20 15.26 18.13
C GLY A 259 -14.43 16.58 18.02
N LEU A 260 -13.09 16.53 17.95
CA LEU A 260 -12.22 17.71 17.87
C LEU A 260 -11.59 17.84 16.47
N MET A 261 -10.44 17.21 16.27
CA MET A 261 -9.65 17.27 15.03
C MET A 261 -9.62 15.93 14.28
N GLY A 262 -10.07 14.85 14.94
CA GLY A 262 -9.97 13.48 14.45
C GLY A 262 -9.03 12.61 15.29
N PRO A 263 -9.07 11.28 15.10
CA PRO A 263 -8.17 10.34 15.76
C PRO A 263 -6.73 10.52 15.29
N VAL A 264 -5.77 10.06 16.11
CA VAL A 264 -4.36 9.95 15.70
C VAL A 264 -4.15 8.76 14.75
N TYR A 265 -3.10 8.80 13.93
CA TYR A 265 -2.70 7.65 13.11
C TYR A 265 -1.90 6.65 13.96
N VAL A 266 -2.28 5.36 13.85
CA VAL A 266 -1.80 4.29 14.76
C VAL A 266 -1.15 3.10 14.03
N GLY A 267 -0.71 3.28 12.78
CA GLY A 267 0.19 2.33 12.11
C GLY A 267 -0.41 1.37 11.10
N THR A 268 -1.71 1.08 11.16
CA THR A 268 -2.41 0.15 10.27
C THR A 268 -3.89 0.50 10.15
N GLY A 269 -4.54 0.00 9.10
CA GLY A 269 -5.98 0.15 8.89
C GLY A 269 -6.38 1.62 8.71
N CYS A 270 -5.57 2.39 8.00
CA CYS A 270 -5.79 3.82 7.80
C CYS A 270 -5.83 4.17 6.32
N LEU A 271 -6.93 4.79 5.88
CA LEU A 271 -7.15 5.21 4.51
C LEU A 271 -6.71 6.67 4.37
N PHE A 272 -5.55 6.91 3.79
CA PHE A 272 -4.97 8.23 3.57
C PHE A 272 -5.41 8.86 2.26
N ARG A 273 -5.47 10.19 2.25
CA ARG A 273 -5.48 11.02 1.05
C ARG A 273 -4.03 11.27 0.60
N ARG A 274 -3.70 10.89 -0.64
CA ARG A 274 -2.33 10.96 -1.18
C ARG A 274 -1.72 12.35 -1.06
N ILE A 275 -2.45 13.40 -1.44
CA ILE A 275 -1.91 14.77 -1.42
C ILE A 275 -1.62 15.29 -0.02
N ALA A 276 -2.27 14.74 1.01
CA ALA A 276 -1.97 15.09 2.38
C ALA A 276 -0.64 14.45 2.82
N LEU A 277 -0.33 13.24 2.35
CA LEU A 277 0.98 12.60 2.52
C LEU A 277 2.08 13.37 1.78
N TYR A 278 1.76 13.98 0.64
CA TYR A 278 2.69 14.88 -0.05
C TYR A 278 2.97 16.19 0.69
N GLY A 279 2.30 16.45 1.82
CA GLY A 279 2.55 17.60 2.66
C GLY A 279 1.92 18.90 2.16
N PHE A 280 0.97 18.82 1.22
CA PHE A 280 0.14 19.95 0.82
C PHE A 280 -0.85 20.31 1.93
N ASP A 281 -1.25 21.58 1.98
CA ASP A 281 -2.27 22.07 2.90
C ASP A 281 -3.68 21.66 2.44
N PRO A 282 -4.65 21.50 3.35
CA PRO A 282 -6.02 21.21 2.96
C PRO A 282 -6.63 22.35 2.14
N PRO A 283 -7.56 22.06 1.24
CA PRO A 283 -8.33 23.09 0.58
C PRO A 283 -9.00 23.96 1.65
N ARG A 284 -8.97 25.28 1.43
CA ARG A 284 -9.61 26.27 2.31
C ARG A 284 -9.00 26.32 3.73
N SER A 285 -7.75 25.90 3.92
CA SER A 285 -7.03 25.97 5.21
C SER A 285 -6.99 27.37 5.83
N LYS A 286 -7.05 28.43 5.01
CA LYS A 286 -6.97 29.84 5.43
C LYS A 286 -8.29 30.62 5.32
N GLU A 287 -9.42 29.97 5.03
CA GLU A 287 -10.73 30.65 5.03
C GLU A 287 -11.13 31.02 6.47
N HIS A 288 -10.66 32.19 6.92
CA HIS A 288 -11.20 32.86 8.09
C HIS A 288 -12.63 33.30 7.73
N HIS A 289 -13.61 32.84 8.51
CA HIS A 289 -14.90 33.52 8.55
C HIS A 289 -14.61 34.99 8.89
N PRO A 290 -15.04 35.96 8.07
CA PRO A 290 -14.87 37.35 8.42
C PRO A 290 -15.66 37.56 9.71
N GLY A 291 -14.96 37.85 10.80
CA GLY A 291 -15.57 38.45 11.97
C GLY A 291 -16.35 39.69 11.53
N CYS A 292 -17.41 39.99 12.28
CA CYS A 292 -18.46 41.00 12.03
C CYS A 292 -17.99 42.43 11.60
N CYS A 293 -16.69 42.71 11.47
CA CYS A 293 -16.11 44.04 11.25
C CYS A 293 -15.34 44.24 9.93
N SER A 294 -15.39 43.36 8.92
CA SER A 294 -14.54 43.51 7.70
C SER A 294 -15.11 44.38 6.56
N CYS A 295 -16.06 45.28 6.82
CA CYS A 295 -16.77 46.03 5.77
C CYS A 295 -15.99 47.20 5.11
N CYS A 296 -14.70 47.40 5.41
CA CYS A 296 -13.98 48.63 5.03
C CYS A 296 -12.80 48.48 4.05
N PHE A 297 -12.56 47.32 3.40
CA PHE A 297 -11.46 47.19 2.43
C PHE A 297 -11.90 46.67 1.05
N PRO A 298 -11.41 47.26 -0.06
CA PRO A 298 -11.80 46.86 -1.41
C PRO A 298 -11.28 45.47 -1.76
N ARG A 299 -12.19 44.55 -2.11
CA ARG A 299 -11.88 43.23 -2.64
C ARG A 299 -11.23 43.36 -4.03
N LYS A 300 -9.92 43.04 -4.15
CA LYS A 300 -9.28 42.82 -5.45
C LYS A 300 -9.94 41.62 -6.16
N LYS A 301 -10.31 41.80 -7.44
CA LYS A 301 -10.82 40.71 -8.30
C LYS A 301 -9.72 39.67 -8.52
N LYS A 302 -9.94 38.43 -8.09
CA LYS A 302 -9.08 37.28 -8.44
C LYS A 302 -9.22 36.95 -9.94
N LYS A 303 -8.11 36.89 -10.68
CA LYS A 303 -8.08 36.33 -12.04
C LYS A 303 -8.38 34.82 -11.98
N LYS A 304 -9.09 34.29 -12.99
CA LYS A 304 -9.28 32.84 -13.17
C LYS A 304 -7.95 32.22 -13.62
N VAL A 305 -7.41 31.31 -12.82
CA VAL A 305 -6.18 30.55 -13.10
C VAL A 305 -6.56 29.18 -13.70
N PRO A 306 -5.80 28.65 -14.68
CA PRO A 306 -6.02 27.30 -15.23
C PRO A 306 -5.94 26.21 -14.14
N GLU A 307 -6.83 25.21 -14.23
CA GLU A 307 -7.08 24.23 -13.16
C GLU A 307 -5.90 23.27 -12.90
N GLU A 308 -5.11 22.94 -13.93
CA GLU A 308 -4.00 21.97 -13.88
C GLU A 308 -2.85 22.42 -12.98
N ASN A 309 -2.59 23.73 -12.87
CA ASN A 309 -1.49 24.27 -12.08
C ASN A 309 -1.87 24.58 -10.62
N ARG A 310 -3.13 24.41 -10.23
CA ARG A 310 -3.61 24.83 -8.91
C ARG A 310 -3.14 23.94 -7.76
N SER A 311 -2.95 22.65 -8.02
CA SER A 311 -2.57 21.62 -7.06
C SER A 311 -1.10 21.70 -6.64
N LEU A 312 -0.19 22.00 -7.58
CA LEU A 312 1.24 22.27 -7.29
C LEU A 312 1.45 23.58 -6.50
N ARG A 313 0.43 24.45 -6.44
CA ARG A 313 0.46 25.78 -5.78
C ARG A 313 -0.13 25.79 -4.36
N MET A 314 -0.51 24.63 -3.81
CA MET A 314 -1.09 24.52 -2.45
C MET A 314 0.01 24.56 -1.37
N GLY A 315 0.70 25.69 -1.25
CA GLY A 315 1.68 25.94 -0.20
C GLY A 315 2.36 27.30 -0.34
N GLY A 316 1.81 28.31 0.35
CA GLY A 316 2.50 29.58 0.62
C GLY A 316 2.41 30.66 -0.47
N ASP A 317 1.99 31.84 -0.02
CA ASP A 317 1.96 33.18 -0.61
C ASP A 317 1.26 33.47 -1.95
N SER A 318 0.29 34.38 -1.84
CA SER A 318 -0.24 35.18 -2.94
C SER A 318 0.60 36.44 -3.05
N ASP A 319 1.68 36.39 -3.82
CA ASP A 319 2.32 37.54 -4.45
C ASP A 319 2.96 37.04 -5.77
N ASP A 320 2.60 37.70 -6.89
CA ASP A 320 2.94 37.30 -8.27
C ASP A 320 4.47 37.16 -8.53
N GLU A 321 5.34 37.62 -7.61
CA GLU A 321 6.80 37.52 -7.72
C GLU A 321 7.38 36.18 -7.18
N ASN A 322 6.60 35.40 -6.42
CA ASN A 322 7.02 34.09 -5.86
C ASN A 322 6.68 32.88 -6.77
N GLU A 323 6.01 33.11 -7.91
CA GLU A 323 5.46 32.06 -8.77
C GLU A 323 6.54 31.24 -9.52
N GLU A 324 7.62 31.88 -9.94
CA GLU A 324 8.75 31.23 -10.64
C GLU A 324 9.67 30.46 -9.68
N MET A 325 9.83 30.98 -8.45
CA MET A 325 10.59 30.31 -7.40
C MET A 325 9.93 29.01 -6.93
N ASN A 326 8.61 28.86 -6.96
CA ASN A 326 7.93 27.67 -6.42
C ASN A 326 8.09 26.41 -7.30
N LEU A 327 8.11 26.56 -8.63
CA LEU A 327 8.39 25.45 -9.57
C LEU A 327 9.84 24.97 -9.48
N SER A 328 10.80 25.90 -9.31
CA SER A 328 12.22 25.56 -9.08
C SER A 328 12.45 24.73 -7.80
N LEU A 329 11.52 24.82 -6.83
CA LEU A 329 11.57 24.09 -5.57
C LEU A 329 10.89 22.71 -5.64
N VAL A 330 10.12 22.40 -6.69
CA VAL A 330 9.45 21.10 -6.84
C VAL A 330 10.45 19.94 -6.89
N PRO A 331 11.55 19.99 -7.66
CA PRO A 331 12.57 18.95 -7.63
C PRO A 331 13.23 18.80 -6.26
N LYS A 332 13.45 19.91 -5.54
CA LYS A 332 13.96 19.89 -4.15
C LYS A 332 12.98 19.22 -3.18
N LYS A 333 11.68 19.26 -3.45
CA LYS A 333 10.67 18.61 -2.62
C LYS A 333 10.54 17.12 -2.96
N PHE A 334 10.23 16.82 -4.22
CA PHE A 334 9.78 15.49 -4.65
C PHE A 334 10.84 14.64 -5.36
N GLY A 335 12.00 15.22 -5.69
CA GLY A 335 13.01 14.62 -6.54
C GLY A 335 12.82 14.97 -8.03
N ASN A 336 13.71 14.47 -8.88
CA ASN A 336 13.80 14.88 -10.29
C ASN A 336 12.91 14.09 -11.25
N SER A 337 12.10 13.15 -10.76
CA SER A 337 11.22 12.34 -11.62
C SER A 337 10.06 13.18 -12.16
N THR A 338 10.03 13.40 -13.47
CA THR A 338 8.93 14.11 -14.15
C THR A 338 7.62 13.32 -14.03
N PHE A 339 7.66 11.99 -14.18
CA PHE A 339 6.50 11.11 -13.99
C PHE A 339 5.87 11.29 -12.61
N LEU A 340 6.70 11.35 -11.56
CA LEU A 340 6.20 11.58 -10.21
C LEU A 340 5.58 12.98 -10.09
N ILE A 341 6.24 14.02 -10.58
CA ILE A 341 5.77 15.41 -10.48
C ILE A 341 4.45 15.59 -11.22
N ASP A 342 4.34 15.09 -12.45
CA ASP A 342 3.16 15.20 -13.29
C ASP A 342 1.97 14.38 -12.73
N SER A 343 2.26 13.33 -11.95
CA SER A 343 1.21 12.54 -11.28
C SER A 343 0.49 13.29 -10.15
N ILE A 344 1.15 14.28 -9.51
CA ILE A 344 0.63 15.00 -8.34
C ILE A 344 -0.68 15.76 -8.66
N PRO A 345 -0.76 16.62 -9.69
CA PRO A 345 -2.00 17.34 -10.02
C PRO A 345 -3.15 16.39 -10.35
N VAL A 346 -2.85 15.29 -11.03
CA VAL A 346 -3.82 14.25 -11.38
C VAL A 346 -4.39 13.61 -10.12
N ALA A 347 -3.53 13.23 -9.16
CA ALA A 347 -3.98 12.64 -7.89
C ALA A 347 -4.83 13.60 -7.05
N GLU A 348 -4.49 14.89 -7.04
CA GLU A 348 -5.26 15.91 -6.34
C GLU A 348 -6.69 15.99 -6.89
N PHE A 349 -6.81 16.14 -8.21
CA PHE A 349 -8.10 16.20 -8.90
C PHE A 349 -8.89 14.90 -8.72
N GLN A 350 -8.24 13.74 -8.85
CA GLN A 350 -8.83 12.43 -8.61
C GLN A 350 -9.20 12.18 -7.14
N GLY A 351 -8.68 12.97 -6.20
CA GLY A 351 -9.06 12.91 -4.80
C GLY A 351 -10.29 13.74 -4.44
N ARG A 352 -10.71 14.68 -5.29
CA ARG A 352 -11.82 15.59 -4.96
C ARG A 352 -13.17 14.84 -4.88
N PRO A 353 -14.05 15.20 -3.92
CA PRO A 353 -15.45 14.75 -3.90
C PRO A 353 -16.20 15.09 -5.19
N LEU A 354 -17.37 14.49 -5.40
CA LEU A 354 -18.23 14.86 -6.53
C LEU A 354 -18.87 16.24 -6.30
N ALA A 355 -18.86 17.09 -7.31
CA ALA A 355 -19.54 18.38 -7.32
C ALA A 355 -21.03 18.21 -7.65
N ASP A 356 -21.71 17.30 -6.95
CA ASP A 356 -23.13 16.97 -7.14
C ASP A 356 -24.06 17.68 -6.13
N HIS A 357 -23.47 18.38 -5.15
CA HIS A 357 -24.21 19.12 -4.13
C HIS A 357 -23.60 20.51 -3.88
N PRO A 358 -24.41 21.58 -3.70
CA PRO A 358 -23.91 22.95 -3.51
C PRO A 358 -22.95 23.15 -2.32
N ALA A 359 -23.05 22.29 -1.30
CA ALA A 359 -22.16 22.31 -0.14
C ALA A 359 -20.73 21.81 -0.45
N VAL A 360 -20.51 21.15 -1.58
CA VAL A 360 -19.19 20.69 -2.02
C VAL A 360 -18.50 21.83 -2.77
N GLN A 361 -17.62 22.53 -2.05
CA GLN A 361 -16.94 23.72 -2.58
C GLN A 361 -15.67 23.39 -3.39
N ASN A 362 -15.07 22.22 -3.18
CA ASN A 362 -13.88 21.75 -3.90
C ASN A 362 -14.14 20.34 -4.49
N GLY A 363 -15.15 20.26 -5.35
CA GLY A 363 -15.53 19.02 -6.00
C GLY A 363 -15.02 18.93 -7.44
N ARG A 364 -15.07 17.73 -8.01
CA ARG A 364 -14.87 17.46 -9.44
C ARG A 364 -16.20 17.16 -10.12
N PRO A 365 -16.34 17.39 -11.43
CA PRO A 365 -17.57 17.05 -12.14
C PRO A 365 -17.83 15.53 -12.13
N PRO A 366 -19.11 15.10 -12.04
CA PRO A 366 -19.49 13.70 -12.25
C PRO A 366 -19.00 13.19 -13.60
N GLY A 367 -18.59 11.91 -13.65
CA GLY A 367 -18.07 11.29 -14.88
C GLY A 367 -16.62 11.65 -15.23
N ALA A 368 -15.96 12.57 -14.53
CA ALA A 368 -14.58 12.97 -14.86
C ALA A 368 -13.55 11.83 -14.81
N LEU A 369 -13.83 10.76 -14.07
CA LEU A 369 -12.94 9.60 -13.90
C LEU A 369 -13.45 8.32 -14.57
N THR A 370 -14.32 8.43 -15.58
CA THR A 370 -14.81 7.25 -16.33
C THR A 370 -13.86 6.83 -17.44
N ILE A 371 -12.81 7.61 -17.71
CA ILE A 371 -11.83 7.31 -18.75
C ILE A 371 -10.98 6.11 -18.30
N PRO A 372 -10.79 5.10 -19.17
CA PRO A 372 -9.87 4.00 -18.93
C PRO A 372 -8.48 4.48 -18.52
N ARG A 373 -7.85 3.76 -17.61
CA ARG A 373 -6.46 4.03 -17.25
C ARG A 373 -5.53 3.50 -18.34
N GLU A 374 -4.50 4.25 -18.63
CA GLU A 374 -3.43 3.79 -19.50
C GLU A 374 -2.75 2.54 -18.91
N LEU A 375 -2.37 1.62 -19.80
CA LEU A 375 -1.68 0.40 -19.41
C LEU A 375 -0.24 0.71 -19.01
N LEU A 376 0.27 -0.07 -18.06
CA LEU A 376 1.69 0.01 -17.67
C LEU A 376 2.59 -0.38 -18.85
N ASP A 377 3.42 0.56 -19.28
CA ASP A 377 4.47 0.33 -20.27
C ASP A 377 5.85 0.11 -19.61
N ALA A 378 6.83 -0.27 -20.41
CA ALA A 378 8.18 -0.53 -19.91
C ALA A 378 8.83 0.74 -19.32
N SER A 379 8.56 1.91 -19.90
CA SER A 379 9.03 3.22 -19.42
C SER A 379 8.55 3.50 -18.00
N THR A 380 7.25 3.31 -17.75
CA THR A 380 6.61 3.54 -16.45
C THR A 380 7.20 2.62 -15.40
N VAL A 381 7.45 1.35 -15.74
CA VAL A 381 8.09 0.40 -14.81
C VAL A 381 9.54 0.77 -14.55
N ALA A 382 10.30 1.18 -15.57
CA ALA A 382 11.69 1.60 -15.41
C ALA A 382 11.81 2.84 -14.51
N GLU A 383 10.95 3.83 -14.71
CA GLU A 383 10.91 5.03 -13.87
C GLU A 383 10.45 4.70 -12.45
N ALA A 384 9.48 3.80 -12.28
CA ALA A 384 9.07 3.31 -10.97
C ALA A 384 10.23 2.63 -10.22
N ILE A 385 11.13 1.92 -10.92
CA ILE A 385 12.36 1.34 -10.34
C ILE A 385 13.34 2.46 -9.96
N ALA A 386 13.49 3.50 -10.79
CA ALA A 386 14.39 4.62 -10.50
C ALA A 386 13.99 5.36 -9.21
N VAL A 387 12.68 5.61 -9.00
CA VAL A 387 12.21 6.35 -7.82
C VAL A 387 12.24 5.56 -6.50
N ILE A 388 12.51 4.25 -6.54
CA ILE A 388 12.71 3.42 -5.34
C ILE A 388 14.19 3.14 -5.02
N SER A 389 15.11 3.78 -5.76
CA SER A 389 16.55 3.72 -5.48
C SER A 389 16.88 4.34 -4.11
N CYS A 390 18.00 3.91 -3.52
CA CYS A 390 18.38 4.34 -2.17
C CYS A 390 18.84 5.81 -2.11
N TRP A 391 19.30 6.38 -3.22
CA TRP A 391 19.74 7.78 -3.31
C TRP A 391 18.65 8.74 -3.82
N TYR A 392 17.47 8.24 -4.25
CA TYR A 392 16.42 9.11 -4.80
C TYR A 392 16.01 10.23 -3.83
N GLU A 393 16.08 9.94 -2.53
CA GLU A 393 15.66 10.85 -1.47
C GLU A 393 16.75 11.88 -1.12
N ASP A 394 17.97 11.75 -1.67
CA ASP A 394 19.08 12.64 -1.37
C ASP A 394 18.77 14.08 -1.76
N LYS A 395 18.95 14.99 -0.80
CA LYS A 395 18.66 16.44 -0.95
C LYS A 395 17.19 16.75 -1.28
N THR A 396 16.29 15.79 -1.07
CA THR A 396 14.85 15.99 -1.19
C THR A 396 14.19 16.25 0.18
N GLU A 397 12.90 16.56 0.20
CA GLU A 397 12.12 16.69 1.44
C GLU A 397 11.40 15.40 1.88
N TRP A 398 11.66 14.27 1.21
CA TRP A 398 11.13 12.95 1.60
C TRP A 398 11.59 12.56 3.01
N GLY A 399 10.67 12.05 3.81
CA GLY A 399 10.91 11.66 5.20
C GLY A 399 11.06 12.81 6.18
N THR A 400 11.44 14.01 5.72
CA THR A 400 11.59 15.19 6.58
C THR A 400 10.34 16.06 6.58
N ARG A 401 9.72 16.29 5.42
CA ARG A 401 8.47 17.07 5.29
C ARG A 401 7.36 16.37 4.51
N ILE A 402 7.73 15.39 3.71
CA ILE A 402 6.89 14.67 2.75
C ILE A 402 6.89 13.17 3.10
N GLY A 403 5.72 12.54 3.02
CA GLY A 403 5.53 11.12 3.32
C GLY A 403 5.51 10.81 4.82
N TRP A 404 5.82 9.56 5.15
CA TRP A 404 6.07 9.09 6.51
C TRP A 404 7.35 9.71 7.05
N ILE A 405 7.30 10.20 8.29
CA ILE A 405 8.39 10.96 8.89
C ILE A 405 9.51 10.05 9.41
N TYR A 406 10.75 10.39 9.07
CA TYR A 406 11.96 9.66 9.49
C TYR A 406 12.46 10.11 10.86
N GLY A 407 13.34 9.30 11.45
CA GLY A 407 14.04 9.63 12.70
C GLY A 407 13.19 9.50 13.97
N SER A 408 11.95 8.99 13.88
CA SER A 408 11.12 8.65 15.03
C SER A 408 10.96 7.14 15.16
N VAL A 409 10.89 6.63 16.40
CA VAL A 409 10.48 5.25 16.70
C VAL A 409 8.96 5.09 16.60
N THR A 410 8.22 6.20 16.72
CA THR A 410 6.76 6.28 16.61
C THR A 410 6.38 7.10 15.38
N GLU A 411 6.91 6.73 14.21
CA GLU A 411 6.70 7.48 12.96
C GLU A 411 5.21 7.66 12.62
N ASP A 412 4.38 6.72 13.05
CA ASP A 412 2.94 6.72 12.76
C ASP A 412 2.26 7.94 13.41
N VAL A 413 2.41 8.09 14.73
CA VAL A 413 1.79 9.22 15.46
C VAL A 413 2.33 10.56 14.96
N VAL A 414 3.65 10.65 14.72
CA VAL A 414 4.30 11.87 14.25
C VAL A 414 3.81 12.26 12.85
N THR A 415 3.65 11.29 11.95
CA THR A 415 3.14 11.53 10.59
C THR A 415 1.71 12.07 10.64
N GLY A 416 0.83 11.46 11.44
CA GLY A 416 -0.55 11.94 11.62
C GLY A 416 -0.62 13.34 12.21
N TYR A 417 0.14 13.58 13.29
CA TYR A 417 0.22 14.89 13.95
C TYR A 417 0.70 16.00 13.00
N ARG A 418 1.67 15.70 12.13
CA ARG A 418 2.17 16.68 11.16
C ARG A 418 1.11 17.08 10.14
N MET A 419 0.26 16.16 9.71
CA MET A 419 -0.87 16.47 8.81
C MET A 419 -1.87 17.38 9.52
N HIS A 420 -2.23 17.04 10.76
CA HIS A 420 -3.11 17.82 11.63
C HIS A 420 -2.60 19.25 11.86
N ASN A 421 -1.29 19.43 12.08
CA ASN A 421 -0.68 20.76 12.22
C ASN A 421 -0.79 21.65 10.97
N ARG A 422 -0.98 21.08 9.78
CA ARG A 422 -1.26 21.82 8.54
C ARG A 422 -2.74 22.19 8.39
N GLY A 423 -3.58 21.82 9.35
CA GLY A 423 -5.02 22.07 9.37
C GLY A 423 -5.86 20.94 8.79
N TRP A 424 -5.25 19.80 8.43
CA TRP A 424 -6.02 18.63 8.00
C TRP A 424 -6.83 18.05 9.17
N LYS A 425 -7.96 17.42 8.86
CA LYS A 425 -8.75 16.65 9.83
C LYS A 425 -8.69 15.16 9.52
N SER A 426 -8.91 14.33 10.51
CA SER A 426 -9.13 12.89 10.31
C SER A 426 -10.50 12.47 10.83
N VAL A 427 -10.92 11.25 10.51
CA VAL A 427 -12.18 10.66 10.99
C VAL A 427 -11.92 9.28 11.58
N TYR A 428 -12.63 8.93 12.66
CA TYR A 428 -12.62 7.59 13.25
C TYR A 428 -13.83 6.76 12.81
N CYS A 429 -13.61 5.82 11.89
CA CYS A 429 -14.68 5.03 11.29
C CYS A 429 -14.92 3.72 12.06
N VAL A 430 -15.85 3.76 13.02
CA VAL A 430 -16.32 2.56 13.74
C VAL A 430 -17.44 1.89 12.94
N THR A 431 -17.13 0.73 12.39
CA THR A 431 -18.04 -0.06 11.54
C THR A 431 -18.82 -1.08 12.37
N LYS A 432 -20.03 -1.49 11.92
CA LYS A 432 -20.86 -2.47 12.66
C LYS A 432 -20.17 -3.83 12.83
N ARG A 433 -19.44 -4.27 11.80
CA ARG A 433 -18.51 -5.41 11.84
C ARG A 433 -17.12 -4.85 11.78
N ASP A 434 -16.18 -5.41 12.52
CA ASP A 434 -14.78 -4.97 12.49
C ASP A 434 -14.29 -4.86 11.04
N ALA A 435 -13.75 -3.70 10.67
CA ALA A 435 -13.22 -3.47 9.33
C ALA A 435 -11.99 -4.34 9.08
N PHE A 436 -11.08 -4.34 10.04
CA PHE A 436 -9.81 -5.05 10.01
C PHE A 436 -9.65 -5.87 11.28
N ARG A 437 -8.96 -7.01 11.15
CA ARG A 437 -8.55 -7.82 12.30
C ARG A 437 -7.09 -8.19 12.21
N GLY A 438 -6.42 -8.13 13.36
CA GLY A 438 -5.02 -8.49 13.56
C GLY A 438 -4.87 -9.74 14.43
N THR A 439 -3.67 -10.32 14.45
CA THR A 439 -3.32 -11.38 15.41
C THR A 439 -2.66 -10.75 16.63
N ALA A 440 -3.21 -10.94 17.83
CA ALA A 440 -2.61 -10.39 19.05
C ALA A 440 -1.33 -11.15 19.44
N PRO A 441 -0.35 -10.47 20.08
CA PRO A 441 0.71 -11.14 20.81
C PRO A 441 0.13 -12.05 21.91
N ILE A 442 0.54 -13.32 21.91
CA ILE A 442 0.01 -14.32 22.86
C ILE A 442 0.85 -14.47 24.13
N ASN A 443 2.07 -13.94 24.15
CA ASN A 443 2.97 -14.01 25.30
C ASN A 443 3.29 -12.60 25.83
N LEU A 444 3.65 -12.53 27.12
CA LEU A 444 3.92 -11.27 27.81
C LEU A 444 5.17 -10.56 27.27
N THR A 445 6.18 -11.31 26.86
CA THR A 445 7.45 -10.75 26.34
C THR A 445 7.21 -9.92 25.08
N ASP A 446 6.50 -10.46 24.11
CA ASP A 446 6.15 -9.76 22.87
C ASP A 446 5.26 -8.55 23.16
N ARG A 447 4.34 -8.68 24.12
CA ARG A 447 3.50 -7.57 24.55
C ARG A 447 4.31 -6.44 25.20
N LEU A 448 5.28 -6.76 26.06
CA LEU A 448 6.15 -5.77 26.69
C LEU A 448 7.04 -5.06 25.65
N HIS A 449 7.62 -5.80 24.71
CA HIS A 449 8.38 -5.21 23.61
C HIS A 449 7.55 -4.30 22.70
N GLN A 450 6.24 -4.50 22.62
CA GLN A 450 5.36 -3.63 21.83
C GLN A 450 5.00 -2.32 22.57
N VAL A 451 5.05 -2.31 23.90
CA VAL A 451 4.71 -1.14 24.73
C VAL A 451 5.93 -0.27 25.03
N LEU A 452 7.12 -0.89 25.10
CA LEU A 452 8.42 -0.23 25.24
C LEU A 452 8.88 0.37 23.91
#